data_AF-A0AAD4C5I3-F1
#
_entry.id   AF-A0AAD4C5I3-F1
#
_cell.length_a   1.000
_cell.length_b   1.000
_cell.length_c   1.000
_cell.angle_alpha   90.00
_cell.angle_beta   90.00
_cell.angle_gamma   90.00
#
_symmetry.space_group_name_H-M   'P 1'
#
loop_
_entity.id
_entity.type
_entity.pdbx_description
1 polymer ?
#
loop_
_entity_poly.entity_id
_entity_poly.type
_entity_poly.pdbx_seq_one_letter_code
_entity_poly.pdbx_strand_id
1 'polypeptide(L)'
;EVPYYPYLTTQFSLAYDVYLEIIRQVTALLQKVLGHDGKDWHLQNSCPACCYRLEDELQLDIEWLVSIDGNNSLKHWDKLSYGINKREDSCVAQSDFWITPKEVDRFCYEVKARTGRKDDTDDWETEETLDNQFNCVDRWRNAGPEFRKKVLSVFCETGIFIASCRHRFVLVICNMIKSGEL
;
A
#
# COMPACT_ATOMS: atom_id res chain seq x y z
N GLU A 1 -3.49 -43.01 -1.06
CA GLU A 1 -3.81 -41.59 -0.88
C GLU A 1 -4.06 -41.32 0.59
N VAL A 2 -3.62 -40.16 1.11
CA VAL A 2 -3.94 -39.76 2.50
C VAL A 2 -5.24 -38.95 2.45
N PRO A 3 -6.29 -39.32 3.22
CA PRO A 3 -7.55 -38.58 3.23
C PRO A 3 -7.36 -37.15 3.75
N TYR A 4 -8.03 -36.18 3.13
CA TYR A 4 -8.10 -34.82 3.65
C TYR A 4 -8.98 -34.80 4.90
N TYR A 5 -8.44 -34.27 6.00
CA TYR A 5 -9.15 -34.13 7.27
C TYR A 5 -9.31 -32.65 7.61
N PRO A 6 -10.51 -32.05 7.41
CA PRO A 6 -10.73 -30.62 7.62
C PRO A 6 -10.35 -30.12 9.02
N TYR A 7 -10.51 -30.97 10.05
CA TYR A 7 -10.19 -30.61 11.43
C TYR A 7 -8.68 -30.36 11.64
N LEU A 8 -7.80 -31.03 10.89
CA LEU A 8 -6.36 -30.82 11.00
C LEU A 8 -5.96 -29.44 10.48
N THR A 9 -6.59 -28.96 9.40
CA THR A 9 -6.39 -27.60 8.90
C THR A 9 -6.79 -26.58 9.94
N THR A 10 -7.95 -26.75 10.58
CA THR A 10 -8.39 -25.85 11.66
C THR A 10 -7.44 -25.88 12.85
N GLN A 11 -7.02 -27.06 13.31
CA GLN A 11 -6.07 -27.20 14.42
C GLN A 11 -4.73 -26.55 14.09
N PHE A 12 -4.22 -26.75 12.87
CA PHE A 12 -2.97 -26.13 12.43
C PHE A 12 -3.09 -24.60 12.36
N SER A 13 -4.15 -24.06 11.74
CA SER A 13 -4.38 -22.62 11.68
C SER A 13 -4.43 -22.00 13.07
N LEU A 14 -5.20 -22.60 14.00
CA LEU A 14 -5.27 -22.11 15.39
C LEU A 14 -3.91 -22.16 16.11
N ALA A 15 -3.17 -23.26 15.96
CA ALA A 15 -1.84 -23.38 16.55
C ALA A 15 -0.87 -22.35 15.98
N TYR A 16 -0.94 -22.09 14.67
CA TYR A 16 -0.13 -21.09 13.99
C TYR A 16 -0.47 -19.67 14.43
N ASP A 17 -1.76 -19.33 14.56
CA ASP A 17 -2.20 -18.02 15.05
C ASP A 17 -1.72 -17.77 16.48
N VAL A 18 -1.81 -18.77 17.36
CA VAL A 18 -1.29 -18.69 18.74
C VAL A 18 0.23 -18.51 18.74
N TYR A 19 0.95 -19.22 17.89
CA TYR A 19 2.40 -19.07 17.75
C TYR A 19 2.79 -17.64 17.32
N LEU A 20 2.11 -17.09 16.31
CA LEU A 20 2.35 -15.71 15.86
C LEU A 20 2.02 -14.69 16.95
N GLU A 21 0.95 -14.91 17.71
CA GLU A 21 0.58 -14.05 18.84
C GLU A 21 1.64 -14.06 19.94
N ILE A 22 2.20 -15.23 20.28
CA ILE A 22 3.30 -15.34 21.26
C ILE A 22 4.52 -14.55 20.78
N ILE A 23 4.93 -14.73 19.52
CA ILE A 23 6.07 -13.98 18.95
C ILE A 23 5.83 -12.48 19.04
N ARG A 24 4.62 -12.04 18.68
CA ARG A 24 4.26 -10.63 18.71
C ARG A 24 4.31 -10.05 20.12
N GLN A 25 3.76 -10.74 21.11
CA GLN A 25 3.81 -10.29 22.50
C GLN A 25 5.24 -10.22 23.03
N VAL A 26 6.06 -11.24 22.76
CA VAL A 26 7.48 -11.25 23.14
C VAL A 26 8.22 -10.08 22.47
N THR A 27 7.98 -9.85 21.18
CA THR A 27 8.58 -8.72 20.46
C THR A 27 8.14 -7.39 21.04
N ALA A 28 6.85 -7.19 21.34
CA ALA A 28 6.34 -5.96 21.94
C ALA A 28 6.96 -5.70 23.32
N LEU A 29 7.12 -6.74 24.14
CA LEU A 29 7.81 -6.64 25.43
C LEU A 29 9.29 -6.25 25.25
N LEU A 30 9.98 -6.85 24.28
CA LEU A 30 11.37 -6.49 23.97
C LEU A 30 11.48 -5.03 23.51
N GLN A 31 10.63 -4.59 22.57
CA GLN A 31 10.65 -3.20 22.11
C GLN A 31 10.41 -2.24 23.27
N LYS A 32 9.46 -2.53 24.16
CA LYS A 32 9.21 -1.71 25.35
C LYS A 32 10.40 -1.67 26.30
N VAL A 33 11.06 -2.80 26.56
CA VAL A 33 12.26 -2.86 27.44
C VAL A 33 13.42 -2.09 26.82
N LEU A 34 13.55 -2.09 25.50
CA LEU A 34 14.58 -1.35 24.77
C LEU A 34 14.22 0.13 24.56
N GLY A 35 13.02 0.58 24.96
CA GLY A 35 12.55 1.96 24.74
C GLY A 35 12.20 2.27 23.29
N HIS A 36 11.88 1.23 22.51
CA HIS A 36 11.52 1.29 21.09
C HIS A 36 10.00 1.32 20.86
N ASP A 37 9.20 1.59 21.88
CA ASP A 37 7.73 1.66 21.84
C ASP A 37 7.20 3.09 21.62
N GLY A 38 8.10 4.03 21.32
CA GLY A 38 7.74 5.43 21.03
C GLY A 38 6.92 5.57 19.75
N LYS A 39 6.11 6.64 19.70
CA LYS A 39 5.38 7.00 18.47
C LYS A 39 6.37 7.23 17.32
N ASP A 40 6.11 6.62 16.18
CA ASP A 40 6.94 6.70 14.98
C ASP A 40 8.40 6.23 15.19
N TRP A 41 8.68 5.49 16.28
CA TRP A 41 10.04 5.00 16.58
C TRP A 41 10.62 4.21 15.41
N HIS A 42 9.80 3.34 14.82
CA HIS A 42 10.20 2.57 13.65
C HIS A 42 10.65 3.50 12.50
N LEU A 43 9.82 4.46 12.10
CA LEU A 43 10.13 5.40 11.02
C LEU A 43 11.44 6.16 11.27
N GLN A 44 11.66 6.58 12.52
CA GLN A 44 12.84 7.33 12.93
C GLN A 44 14.10 6.48 13.01
N ASN A 45 13.99 5.15 13.03
CA ASN A 45 15.12 4.23 13.24
C ASN A 45 15.22 3.12 12.17
N SER A 46 14.38 3.16 11.12
CA SER A 46 14.28 2.07 10.13
C SER A 46 15.58 1.85 9.37
N CYS A 47 16.23 2.94 8.96
CA CYS A 47 17.39 2.91 8.09
C CYS A 47 18.59 3.53 8.82
N PRO A 48 19.58 2.73 9.24
CA PRO A 48 20.76 3.26 9.92
C PRO A 48 21.44 4.39 9.14
N ALA A 49 21.56 4.26 7.81
CA ALA A 49 22.20 5.26 6.97
C ALA A 49 21.37 6.55 6.73
N CYS A 50 20.05 6.55 6.99
CA CYS A 50 19.23 7.76 6.89
C CYS A 50 18.95 8.40 8.26
N CYS A 51 18.95 7.58 9.31
CA CYS A 51 18.47 7.96 10.63
C CYS A 51 19.60 8.22 11.64
N TYR A 52 20.76 7.61 11.45
CA TYR A 52 21.90 7.74 12.35
C TYR A 52 22.88 8.79 11.83
N ARG A 53 22.94 9.94 12.51
CA ARG A 53 23.91 11.00 12.20
C ARG A 53 25.16 10.86 13.05
N LEU A 54 26.33 11.01 12.43
CA LEU A 54 27.61 10.99 13.14
C LEU A 54 27.98 12.36 13.70
N GLU A 55 28.79 12.37 14.76
CA GLU A 55 29.48 13.59 15.20
C GLU A 55 30.33 14.12 14.04
N ASP A 56 30.26 15.43 13.79
CA ASP A 56 30.93 16.13 12.69
C ASP A 56 30.47 15.78 11.26
N GLU A 57 29.32 15.11 11.10
CA GLU A 57 28.74 14.88 9.78
C GLU A 57 28.29 16.22 9.14
N LEU A 58 28.66 16.43 7.88
CA LEU A 58 28.23 17.59 7.12
C LEU A 58 26.71 17.58 6.95
N GLN A 59 26.07 18.71 7.27
CA GLN A 59 24.64 18.85 7.06
C GLN A 59 24.32 18.75 5.56
N LEU A 60 23.49 17.78 5.21
CA LEU A 60 23.02 17.59 3.85
C LEU A 60 21.85 18.53 3.56
N ASP A 61 21.83 19.16 2.38
CA ASP A 61 20.68 19.96 1.92
C ASP A 61 19.41 19.10 1.80
N ILE A 62 19.58 17.82 1.47
CA ILE A 62 18.52 16.81 1.42
C ILE A 62 18.97 15.63 2.29
N GLU A 63 18.40 15.54 3.49
CA GLU A 63 18.72 14.45 4.42
C GLU A 63 18.08 13.12 3.96
N TRP A 64 16.84 13.19 3.46
CA TRP A 64 16.03 12.01 3.16
C TRP A 64 15.57 11.99 1.71
N LEU A 65 15.88 10.89 1.03
CA LEU A 65 15.35 10.57 -0.29
C LEU A 65 14.46 9.33 -0.17
N VAL A 66 13.17 9.51 -0.42
CA VAL A 66 12.13 8.49 -0.28
C VAL A 66 11.52 8.21 -1.65
N SER A 67 11.39 6.93 -1.97
CA SER A 67 10.64 6.42 -3.11
C SER A 67 9.31 5.87 -2.61
N ILE A 68 8.22 6.28 -3.27
CA ILE A 68 6.86 5.85 -2.94
C ILE A 68 6.30 5.13 -4.16
N ASP A 69 5.71 3.96 -3.95
CA ASP A 69 5.07 3.20 -5.02
C ASP A 69 3.77 2.54 -4.52
N GLY A 70 2.83 2.36 -5.44
CA GLY A 70 1.52 1.77 -5.20
C GLY A 70 1.38 0.42 -5.89
N ASN A 71 1.04 -0.62 -5.12
CA ASN A 71 0.72 -1.93 -5.65
C ASN A 71 -0.80 -2.11 -5.79
N ASN A 72 -1.30 -2.14 -7.02
CA ASN A 72 -2.73 -2.30 -7.35
C ASN A 72 -3.20 -3.76 -7.51
N SER A 73 -2.38 -4.75 -7.15
CA SER A 73 -2.74 -6.18 -7.29
C SER A 73 -3.43 -6.77 -6.06
N LEU A 74 -3.24 -6.17 -4.87
CA LEU A 74 -3.77 -6.64 -3.60
C LEU A 74 -5.20 -6.13 -3.37
N LYS A 75 -6.13 -6.60 -4.20
CA LYS A 75 -7.51 -6.14 -4.18
C LYS A 75 -8.38 -6.95 -3.21
N HIS A 76 -9.13 -6.24 -2.37
CA HIS A 76 -10.09 -6.80 -1.45
C HIS A 76 -11.50 -6.37 -1.86
N TRP A 77 -12.37 -7.33 -2.15
CA TRP A 77 -13.77 -7.08 -2.53
C TRP A 77 -14.53 -6.30 -1.46
N ASP A 78 -15.40 -5.38 -1.90
CA ASP A 78 -16.32 -4.70 -0.99
C ASP A 78 -17.36 -5.70 -0.47
N LYS A 79 -17.70 -5.58 0.81
CA LYS A 79 -18.60 -6.47 1.55
C LYS A 79 -20.02 -6.46 0.98
N LEU A 80 -20.35 -5.44 0.18
CA LEU A 80 -21.64 -5.25 -0.49
C LEU A 80 -21.75 -5.99 -1.84
N SER A 81 -20.63 -6.49 -2.37
CA SER A 81 -20.57 -7.01 -3.74
C SER A 81 -20.99 -8.48 -3.88
N TYR A 82 -20.98 -9.25 -2.79
CA TYR A 82 -21.44 -10.65 -2.77
C TYR A 82 -22.50 -10.85 -1.69
N GLY A 83 -23.73 -11.13 -2.11
CA GLY A 83 -24.91 -11.32 -1.24
C GLY A 83 -24.95 -12.63 -0.45
N ILE A 84 -23.81 -13.25 -0.10
CA ILE A 84 -23.78 -14.52 0.65
C ILE A 84 -22.71 -14.41 1.73
N ASN A 85 -23.17 -14.11 2.95
CA ASN A 85 -22.44 -14.10 4.22
C ASN A 85 -21.15 -13.25 4.25
N LYS A 86 -21.20 -12.18 5.06
CA LYS A 86 -20.04 -11.33 5.38
C LYS A 86 -18.88 -12.21 5.89
N ARG A 87 -17.84 -12.38 5.07
CA ARG A 87 -16.56 -12.90 5.57
C ARG A 87 -15.91 -11.75 6.36
N GLU A 88 -16.04 -11.79 7.68
CA GLU A 88 -15.34 -10.86 8.54
C GLU A 88 -13.85 -11.24 8.54
N ASP A 89 -13.04 -10.40 7.92
CA ASP A 89 -11.60 -10.41 8.15
C ASP A 89 -11.32 -9.50 9.36
N SER A 90 -10.99 -10.13 10.49
CA SER A 90 -10.59 -9.46 11.72
C SER A 90 -9.08 -9.21 11.79
N CYS A 91 -8.32 -9.58 10.75
CA CYS A 91 -6.89 -9.37 10.71
C CYS A 91 -6.60 -7.86 10.68
N VAL A 92 -6.04 -7.35 11.77
CA VAL A 92 -5.47 -6.02 11.82
C VAL A 92 -3.98 -6.16 11.63
N ALA A 93 -3.40 -5.41 10.70
CA ALA A 93 -1.96 -5.35 10.57
C ALA A 93 -1.37 -4.72 11.84
N GLN A 94 -0.63 -5.52 12.61
CA GLN A 94 -0.12 -5.12 13.93
C GLN A 94 1.34 -4.67 13.92
N SER A 95 1.85 -4.27 12.75
CA SER A 95 3.21 -3.74 12.65
C SER A 95 3.19 -2.22 12.56
N ASP A 96 4.24 -1.60 13.11
CA ASP A 96 4.39 -0.14 13.19
C ASP A 96 4.64 0.53 11.83
N PHE A 97 4.75 -0.26 10.76
CA PHE A 97 4.81 0.22 9.39
C PHE A 97 3.46 0.76 8.92
N TRP A 98 2.34 0.28 9.47
CA TRP A 98 1.02 0.57 8.92
C TRP A 98 0.46 1.88 9.45
N ILE A 99 0.23 2.81 8.53
CA ILE A 99 -0.55 4.00 8.80
C ILE A 99 -2.03 3.61 8.82
N THR A 100 -2.73 4.02 9.87
CA THR A 100 -4.15 3.67 10.02
C THR A 100 -5.02 4.36 8.97
N PRO A 101 -6.12 3.75 8.50
CA PRO A 101 -7.06 4.39 7.59
C PRO A 101 -7.54 5.76 8.10
N LYS A 102 -7.84 5.86 9.40
CA LYS A 102 -8.26 7.11 10.04
C LYS A 102 -7.24 8.24 9.92
N GLU A 103 -5.96 7.89 9.93
CA GLU A 103 -4.86 8.85 9.80
C GLU A 103 -4.69 9.34 8.36
N VAL A 104 -4.83 8.43 7.39
CA VAL A 104 -4.81 8.74 5.95
C VAL A 104 -6.04 9.57 5.55
N ASP A 105 -7.22 9.25 6.07
CA ASP A 105 -8.49 9.92 5.74
C ASP A 105 -8.48 11.43 6.10
N ARG A 106 -7.58 11.88 6.97
CA ARG A 106 -7.39 13.32 7.25
C ARG A 106 -7.01 14.12 6.00
N PHE A 107 -6.46 13.45 4.98
CA PHE A 107 -5.97 14.05 3.74
C PHE A 107 -6.89 13.80 2.54
N CYS A 108 -8.04 13.14 2.71
CA CYS A 108 -8.89 12.71 1.59
C CYS A 108 -9.39 13.83 0.66
N TYR A 109 -9.38 15.09 1.12
CA TYR A 109 -9.81 16.27 0.36
C TYR A 109 -8.71 17.32 0.18
N GLU A 110 -7.46 17.00 0.50
CA GLU A 110 -6.35 17.95 0.37
C GLU A 110 -6.08 18.29 -1.10
N VAL A 111 -6.14 17.28 -1.97
CA VAL A 111 -6.08 17.46 -3.41
C VAL A 111 -7.48 17.75 -3.93
N LYS A 112 -7.74 18.99 -4.33
CA LYS A 112 -8.98 19.33 -5.03
C LYS A 112 -9.02 18.54 -6.33
N ALA A 113 -10.08 17.75 -6.53
CA ALA A 113 -10.41 17.22 -7.84
C ALA A 113 -10.39 18.37 -8.85
N ARG A 114 -9.83 18.15 -10.04
CA ARG A 114 -9.77 19.17 -11.09
C ARG A 114 -11.19 19.56 -11.49
N THR A 115 -11.76 20.57 -10.84
CA THR A 115 -13.02 21.19 -11.25
C THR A 115 -12.72 22.11 -12.41
N GLY A 116 -12.59 21.57 -13.63
CA GLY A 116 -12.28 22.38 -14.79
C GLY A 116 -12.18 21.63 -16.10
N ARG A 117 -13.27 21.71 -16.88
CA ARG A 117 -13.46 21.37 -18.30
C ARG A 117 -13.46 19.88 -18.67
N LYS A 118 -14.60 19.45 -19.22
CA LYS A 118 -14.69 18.40 -20.24
C LYS A 118 -13.89 18.86 -21.46
N ASP A 119 -12.58 18.77 -21.38
CA ASP A 119 -11.74 18.72 -22.55
C ASP A 119 -10.84 17.49 -22.36
N ASP A 120 -11.45 16.32 -22.60
CA ASP A 120 -10.72 15.08 -22.84
C ASP A 120 -10.07 15.15 -24.23
N THR A 121 -9.26 16.19 -24.46
CA THR A 121 -8.28 16.19 -25.52
C THR A 121 -6.95 15.85 -24.85
N ASP A 122 -6.56 14.59 -25.01
CA ASP A 122 -5.19 14.12 -24.81
C ASP A 122 -4.29 15.09 -25.60
N ASP A 123 -3.53 15.93 -24.91
CA ASP A 123 -2.67 16.96 -25.50
C ASP A 123 -1.36 16.35 -26.03
N TRP A 124 -1.49 15.23 -26.74
CA TRP A 124 -0.44 14.69 -27.60
C TRP A 124 -0.69 15.25 -28.99
N GLU A 125 0.03 16.33 -29.33
CA GLU A 125 0.13 16.81 -30.71
C GLU A 125 0.57 15.63 -31.58
N THR A 126 -0.38 15.12 -32.37
CA THR A 126 -0.07 14.13 -33.40
C THR A 126 0.57 14.92 -34.52
N GLU A 127 1.90 14.99 -34.55
CA GLU A 127 2.60 15.39 -35.78
C GLU A 127 2.17 14.40 -36.87
N GLU A 128 1.36 14.89 -37.79
CA GLU A 128 1.03 14.18 -39.01
C GLU A 128 2.33 13.98 -39.79
N THR A 129 2.76 12.72 -39.84
CA THR A 129 3.22 11.96 -41.00
C THR A 129 4.40 11.06 -40.63
N LEU A 130 4.25 9.76 -40.85
CA LEU A 130 5.02 8.99 -41.83
C LEU A 130 4.76 7.49 -41.64
N ASP A 131 4.33 6.87 -42.73
CA ASP A 131 4.23 5.44 -43.08
C ASP A 131 4.03 4.37 -42.00
N ASN A 132 2.96 3.59 -42.23
CA ASN A 132 2.56 2.32 -41.63
C ASN A 132 3.70 1.32 -41.32
N GLN A 133 4.47 1.59 -40.27
CA GLN A 133 5.39 0.64 -39.66
C GLN A 133 4.93 0.39 -38.22
N PHE A 134 4.31 -0.78 -38.00
CA PHE A 134 3.81 -1.32 -36.72
C PHE A 134 4.20 -0.49 -35.48
N ASN A 135 3.33 0.46 -35.11
CA ASN A 135 3.57 1.35 -33.99
C ASN A 135 3.12 0.64 -32.71
N CYS A 136 4.07 0.18 -31.88
CA CYS A 136 3.77 -0.36 -30.55
C CYS A 136 2.97 0.62 -29.67
N VAL A 137 3.05 1.91 -30.00
CA VAL A 137 2.37 3.03 -29.32
C VAL A 137 0.85 2.97 -29.50
N ASP A 138 0.34 2.64 -30.69
CA ASP A 138 -1.12 2.59 -30.97
C ASP A 138 -1.82 1.42 -30.25
N ARG A 139 -1.07 0.36 -29.94
CA ARG A 139 -1.54 -0.78 -29.14
C ARG A 139 -1.38 -0.58 -27.65
N TRP A 140 -0.55 0.36 -27.20
CA TRP A 140 -0.49 0.75 -25.80
C TRP A 140 -1.65 1.70 -25.48
N ARG A 141 -2.88 1.21 -25.62
CA ARG A 141 -3.99 1.78 -24.87
C ARG A 141 -3.87 1.26 -23.45
N ASN A 142 -3.40 2.11 -22.54
CA ASN A 142 -3.78 1.96 -21.14
C ASN A 142 -5.31 1.87 -21.13
N ALA A 143 -5.88 0.69 -20.82
CA ALA A 143 -7.33 0.47 -20.82
C ALA A 143 -8.00 1.65 -20.09
N GLY A 144 -8.89 2.38 -20.77
CA GLY A 144 -9.26 3.75 -20.41
C GLY A 144 -9.70 3.92 -18.95
N PRO A 145 -9.47 5.12 -18.36
CA PRO A 145 -9.67 5.38 -16.93
C PRO A 145 -11.10 5.07 -16.46
N GLU A 146 -12.11 5.32 -17.30
CA GLU A 146 -13.52 5.15 -16.94
C GLU A 146 -13.97 3.68 -16.77
N PHE A 147 -13.42 2.75 -17.55
CA PHE A 147 -13.73 1.33 -17.38
C PHE A 147 -13.06 0.79 -16.10
N ARG A 148 -11.85 1.24 -15.79
CA ARG A 148 -11.16 0.88 -14.54
C ARG A 148 -11.86 1.45 -13.31
N LYS A 149 -12.37 2.68 -13.32
CA LYS A 149 -13.11 3.27 -12.18
C LYS A 149 -14.32 2.42 -11.77
N LYS A 150 -15.13 1.96 -12.73
CA LYS A 150 -16.29 1.08 -12.47
C LYS A 150 -15.91 -0.34 -12.02
N VAL A 151 -14.77 -0.86 -12.48
CA VAL A 151 -14.28 -2.18 -12.06
C VAL A 151 -13.59 -2.10 -10.69
N LEU A 152 -12.99 -0.96 -10.34
CA LEU A 152 -12.34 -0.73 -9.06
C LEU A 152 -13.33 -0.43 -7.94
N SER A 153 -14.51 0.13 -8.24
CA SER A 153 -15.54 0.45 -7.25
C SER A 153 -16.14 -0.77 -6.54
N VAL A 154 -15.85 -1.98 -7.04
CA VAL A 154 -16.29 -3.24 -6.45
C VAL A 154 -15.34 -3.72 -5.34
N PHE A 155 -14.20 -3.05 -5.16
CA PHE A 155 -13.20 -3.36 -4.13
C PHE A 155 -13.23 -2.31 -3.01
N CYS A 156 -13.17 -2.77 -1.76
CA CYS A 156 -12.96 -1.90 -0.61
C CYS A 156 -11.50 -1.44 -0.52
N GLU A 157 -10.56 -2.35 -0.77
CA GLU A 157 -9.12 -2.05 -0.86
C GLU A 157 -8.66 -2.39 -2.27
N THR A 158 -8.00 -1.44 -2.93
CA THR A 158 -7.53 -1.57 -4.32
C THR A 158 -6.06 -1.96 -4.39
N GLY A 159 -5.37 -1.93 -3.25
CA GLY A 159 -3.93 -2.09 -3.19
C GLY A 159 -3.31 -1.58 -1.89
N ILE A 160 -1.99 -1.40 -1.92
CA ILE A 160 -1.20 -0.78 -0.85
C ILE A 160 -0.26 0.27 -1.43
N PHE A 161 0.02 1.32 -0.68
CA PHE A 161 1.11 2.25 -0.93
C PHE A 161 2.24 1.98 0.04
N ILE A 162 3.47 1.98 -0.46
CA ILE A 162 4.68 1.77 0.33
C ILE A 162 5.61 2.95 0.11
N ALA A 163 6.17 3.48 1.19
CA ALA A 163 7.30 4.39 1.15
C ALA A 163 8.56 3.65 1.58
N SER A 164 9.65 3.83 0.84
CA SER A 164 10.95 3.24 1.15
C SER A 164 12.07 4.26 0.94
N CYS A 165 13.12 4.17 1.75
CA CYS A 165 14.29 5.02 1.54
C CYS A 165 15.14 4.52 0.37
N ARG A 166 16.09 5.35 -0.11
CA ARG A 166 17.07 4.96 -1.15
C ARG A 166 17.90 3.71 -0.81
N HIS A 167 18.01 3.35 0.47
CA HIS A 167 18.70 2.14 0.95
C HIS A 167 17.77 0.92 1.04
N ARG A 168 16.54 1.00 0.52
CA ARG A 168 15.53 -0.08 0.44
C ARG A 168 14.94 -0.54 1.78
N PHE A 169 15.03 0.28 2.81
CA PHE A 169 14.26 0.07 4.03
C PHE A 169 12.84 0.60 3.82
N VAL A 170 11.84 -0.22 4.14
CA VAL A 170 10.45 0.23 4.19
C VAL A 170 10.29 1.17 5.36
N LEU A 171 9.67 2.32 5.13
CA LEU A 171 9.46 3.35 6.14
C LEU A 171 8.03 3.25 6.68
N VAL A 172 7.06 3.32 5.78
CA VAL A 172 5.62 3.25 6.09
C VAL A 172 4.86 2.58 4.95
N ILE A 173 3.69 2.02 5.30
CA ILE A 173 2.75 1.34 4.42
C ILE A 173 1.35 1.85 4.73
N CYS A 174 0.49 2.03 3.73
CA CYS A 174 -0.93 2.25 3.95
C CYS A 174 -1.78 1.51 2.90
N ASN A 175 -3.02 1.19 3.27
CA ASN A 175 -3.98 0.60 2.33
C ASN A 175 -4.49 1.66 1.36
N MET A 176 -4.61 1.29 0.08
CA MET A 176 -5.36 2.05 -0.91
C MET A 176 -6.83 1.71 -0.76
N ILE A 177 -7.61 2.59 -0.13
CA ILE A 177 -9.03 2.37 0.14
C ILE A 177 -9.86 3.12 -0.88
N LYS A 178 -10.67 2.40 -1.66
CA LYS A 178 -11.58 2.94 -2.68
C LYS A 178 -10.94 4.03 -3.56
N SER A 179 -9.66 3.90 -3.86
CA SER A 179 -8.93 4.89 -4.65
C SER A 179 -9.35 4.81 -6.13
N GLY A 180 -10.14 5.79 -6.58
CA GLY A 180 -10.24 6.17 -8.00
C GLY A 180 -9.36 7.39 -8.25
N GLU A 181 -8.85 7.57 -9.47
CA GLU A 181 -8.28 8.85 -9.87
C GLU A 181 -9.35 9.95 -9.66
N LEU A 182 -9.00 10.96 -8.84
CA LEU A 182 -9.84 12.14 -8.54
C LEU A 182 -10.07 13.01 -9.77
#